data_AF-A0A1B8FTP9-F1
#
_entry.id   AF-A0A1B8FTP9-F1
#
_cell.length_a   1.000
_cell.length_b   1.000
_cell.length_c   1.000
_cell.angle_alpha   90.00
_cell.angle_beta   90.00
_cell.angle_gamma   90.00
#
_symmetry.space_group_name_H-M   'P 1'
#
loop_
_entity.id
_entity.type
_entity.pdbx_description
1 polymer ?
#
loop_
_entity_poly.entity_id
_entity_poly.type
_entity_poly.pdbx_seq_one_letter_code
_entity_poly.pdbx_strand_id
1 'polypeptide(L)'
;MASPVCYASESYFLAGAPLPPSTTISSTPAPSSSSTPATAPAGTILSLSLSPTHAFSKRPISRLVLIPGLGVEGDCHLGADIQHLSRRAVRPLPENLRQVHLISGEFLEGLEIRGEKVGRMVKPGDLGENITTRGIDLEGLTRGTILRFSSSPTPSEGDAKIKITGLRNPCHQIEKFGKGLLAQCTVREGGVVVQRKAGVMGVVLEGGVVERGMGVWVEEGGEGGLDVV
;
A
#
# COMPACT_ATOMS: atom_id res chain seq x y z
N MET A 1 33.32 5.17 -6.73
CA MET A 1 32.21 4.85 -5.79
C MET A 1 31.39 6.12 -5.63
N ALA A 2 30.23 6.19 -6.27
CA ALA A 2 29.32 7.32 -6.15
C ALA A 2 28.02 6.81 -5.51
N SER A 3 27.69 7.39 -4.37
CA SER A 3 26.48 7.12 -3.60
C SER A 3 25.24 7.63 -4.35
N PRO A 4 24.13 6.89 -4.48
CA PRO A 4 22.89 7.47 -4.95
C PRO A 4 22.23 8.16 -3.76
N VAL A 5 22.51 9.45 -3.61
CA VAL A 5 21.70 10.34 -2.79
C VAL A 5 20.34 10.45 -3.47
N CYS A 6 19.32 9.86 -2.85
CA CYS A 6 17.93 10.03 -3.25
C CYS A 6 17.58 11.52 -3.11
N TYR A 7 17.34 12.17 -4.26
CA TYR A 7 16.91 13.55 -4.33
C TYR A 7 15.48 13.66 -3.77
N ALA A 8 15.36 14.03 -2.49
CA ALA A 8 14.30 14.92 -2.05
C ALA A 8 14.90 16.32 -2.12
N SER A 9 14.84 16.98 -3.28
CA SER A 9 15.18 18.40 -3.34
C SER A 9 14.06 19.22 -2.71
N GLU A 10 14.43 20.16 -1.85
CA GLU A 10 13.59 21.19 -1.19
C GLU A 10 12.70 22.02 -2.15
N SER A 11 12.77 21.79 -3.47
CA SER A 11 11.99 22.50 -4.48
C SER A 11 10.52 22.09 -4.57
N TYR A 12 10.07 20.99 -3.93
CA TYR A 12 8.66 20.58 -3.95
C TYR A 12 7.74 21.41 -3.03
N PHE A 13 8.29 22.14 -2.04
CA PHE A 13 7.48 22.93 -1.09
C PHE A 13 7.13 24.34 -1.58
N LEU A 14 7.71 24.82 -2.70
CA LEU A 14 7.53 26.20 -3.19
C LEU A 14 6.57 26.32 -4.38
N ALA A 15 6.17 25.21 -5.01
CA ALA A 15 5.18 25.21 -6.06
C ALA A 15 3.89 24.61 -5.50
N GLY A 16 3.02 25.45 -4.97
CA GLY A 16 1.69 25.05 -4.47
C GLY A 16 1.01 24.09 -5.44
N ALA A 17 0.36 23.07 -4.89
CA ALA A 17 -0.38 22.08 -5.66
C ALA A 17 -1.32 22.78 -6.67
N PRO A 18 -1.35 22.37 -7.95
CA PRO A 18 -2.26 22.95 -8.92
C PRO A 18 -3.70 22.73 -8.45
N LEU A 19 -4.46 23.83 -8.37
CA LEU A 19 -5.90 23.79 -8.07
C LEU A 19 -6.61 22.91 -9.11
N PRO A 20 -7.52 22.02 -8.68
CA PRO A 20 -8.35 21.27 -9.63
C PRO A 20 -9.25 22.23 -10.41
N PRO A 21 -9.60 21.92 -11.68
CA PRO A 21 -10.47 22.77 -12.48
C PRO A 21 -11.87 22.84 -11.88
N SER A 22 -12.33 24.07 -11.63
CA SER A 22 -13.69 24.38 -11.20
C SER A 22 -14.70 23.88 -12.22
N THR A 23 -15.38 22.77 -11.90
CA THR A 23 -16.48 22.26 -12.70
C THR A 23 -17.78 22.64 -12.00
N THR A 24 -18.54 23.54 -12.62
CA THR A 24 -19.91 23.89 -12.21
C THR A 24 -20.80 22.67 -12.38
N ILE A 25 -21.17 22.02 -11.28
CA ILE A 25 -22.16 20.93 -11.27
C ILE A 25 -23.52 21.46 -10.82
N SER A 26 -24.45 21.41 -11.77
CA SER A 26 -25.88 21.62 -11.58
C SER A 26 -26.45 20.54 -10.65
N SER A 27 -27.26 20.96 -9.68
CA SER A 27 -27.83 20.13 -8.64
C SER A 27 -29.04 19.32 -9.14
N THR A 28 -28.97 18.00 -8.97
CA THR A 28 -30.16 17.14 -8.91
C THR A 28 -29.88 16.07 -7.86
N PRO A 29 -30.68 15.96 -6.78
CA PRO A 29 -30.37 15.03 -5.71
C PRO A 29 -30.81 13.61 -6.10
N ALA A 30 -29.85 12.70 -6.19
CA ALA A 30 -30.06 11.25 -6.18
C ALA A 30 -30.06 10.74 -4.72
N PRO A 31 -30.73 9.61 -4.41
CA PRO A 31 -31.07 9.25 -3.03
C PRO A 31 -29.84 8.81 -2.23
N SER A 32 -29.77 9.30 -0.99
CA SER A 32 -28.72 9.03 -0.02
C SER A 32 -28.82 7.60 0.54
N SER A 33 -27.85 6.75 0.21
CA SER A 33 -27.59 5.52 0.95
C SER A 33 -26.87 5.88 2.26
N SER A 34 -27.65 6.05 3.33
CA SER A 34 -27.13 6.27 4.68
C SER A 34 -26.60 4.96 5.25
N SER A 35 -25.30 4.71 5.11
CA SER A 35 -24.61 3.71 5.92
C SER A 35 -24.35 4.30 7.30
N THR A 36 -24.80 3.62 8.34
CA THR A 36 -24.39 3.94 9.72
C THR A 36 -22.86 3.79 9.81
N PRO A 37 -22.11 4.78 10.33
CA PRO A 37 -20.67 4.64 10.46
C PRO A 37 -20.36 3.43 11.35
N ALA A 38 -19.50 2.53 10.86
CA ALA A 38 -19.04 1.40 11.64
C ALA A 38 -18.49 1.89 12.99
N THR A 39 -18.85 1.23 14.08
CA THR A 39 -18.43 1.64 15.42
C THR A 39 -17.00 1.19 15.74
N ALA A 40 -16.46 0.23 14.98
CA ALA A 40 -15.12 -0.31 15.12
C ALA A 40 -14.40 -0.37 13.76
N PRO A 41 -13.06 -0.22 13.74
CA PRO A 41 -12.31 -0.29 12.49
C PRO A 41 -12.30 -1.73 11.95
N ALA A 42 -12.20 -1.87 10.63
CA ALA A 42 -12.08 -3.16 9.97
C ALA A 42 -10.75 -3.87 10.28
N GLY A 43 -9.73 -3.10 10.68
CA GLY A 43 -8.46 -3.62 11.14
C GLY A 43 -7.66 -2.56 11.90
N THR A 44 -6.42 -2.88 12.24
CA THR A 44 -5.49 -1.96 12.91
C THR A 44 -4.12 -2.01 12.26
N ILE A 45 -3.35 -0.95 12.41
CA ILE A 45 -1.97 -0.89 11.94
C ILE A 45 -1.07 -1.56 12.98
N LEU A 46 -0.52 -2.72 12.61
CA LEU A 46 0.42 -3.48 13.45
C LEU A 46 1.83 -2.90 13.40
N SER A 47 2.30 -2.52 12.21
CA SER A 47 3.65 -1.98 12.01
C SER A 47 3.70 -1.08 10.79
N LEU A 48 4.68 -0.19 10.80
CA LEU A 48 4.99 0.72 9.70
C LEU A 48 6.46 0.56 9.33
N SER A 49 6.77 0.57 8.04
CA SER A 49 8.11 0.33 7.54
C SER A 49 8.44 1.21 6.34
N LEU A 50 9.70 1.62 6.25
CA LEU A 50 10.22 2.49 5.21
C LEU A 50 11.59 2.01 4.72
N SER A 51 11.91 2.26 3.46
CA SER A 51 13.30 2.21 2.99
C SER A 51 13.61 3.40 2.08
N PRO A 52 14.64 4.21 2.40
CA PRO A 52 15.10 5.27 1.52
C PRO A 52 15.89 4.74 0.32
N THR A 53 16.21 3.44 0.27
CA THR A 53 16.93 2.79 -0.83
C THR A 53 16.12 1.62 -1.39
N HIS A 54 16.48 1.13 -2.58
CA HIS A 54 15.88 -0.07 -3.20
C HIS A 54 16.25 -1.40 -2.49
N ALA A 55 16.35 -1.38 -1.16
CA ALA A 55 16.43 -2.60 -0.36
C ALA A 55 15.11 -3.38 -0.44
N PHE A 56 15.21 -4.71 -0.43
CA PHE A 56 14.02 -5.58 -0.46
C PHE A 56 13.19 -5.45 0.81
N SER A 57 13.85 -5.52 1.98
CA SER A 57 13.22 -5.37 3.29
C SER A 57 13.29 -3.91 3.75
N LYS A 58 12.24 -3.46 4.42
CA LYS A 58 12.09 -2.12 4.98
C LYS A 58 12.30 -2.14 6.49
N ARG A 59 12.83 -1.05 7.05
CA ARG A 59 13.04 -0.93 8.49
C ARG A 59 11.77 -0.42 9.17
N PRO A 60 11.39 -0.98 10.34
CA PRO A 60 10.27 -0.45 11.11
C PRO A 60 10.48 1.01 11.54
N ILE A 61 9.40 1.78 11.55
CA ILE A 61 9.35 3.18 11.99
C ILE A 61 8.07 3.43 12.81
N SER A 62 8.04 4.50 13.60
CA SER A 62 6.88 4.84 14.43
C SER A 62 5.73 5.47 13.65
N ARG A 63 6.04 6.21 12.57
CA ARG A 63 5.06 6.92 11.74
C ARG A 63 5.47 6.96 10.27
N LEU A 64 4.50 7.08 9.40
CA LEU A 64 4.66 7.42 7.98
C LEU A 64 3.91 8.72 7.66
N VAL A 65 4.39 9.46 6.68
CA VAL A 65 3.67 10.58 6.07
C VAL A 65 3.27 10.15 4.66
N LEU A 66 1.97 10.11 4.39
CA LEU A 66 1.44 9.82 3.06
C LEU A 66 1.24 11.13 2.30
N ILE A 67 1.70 11.16 1.06
CA ILE A 67 1.61 12.33 0.17
C ILE A 67 0.70 11.97 -1.02
N PRO A 68 -0.38 12.73 -1.27
CA PRO A 68 -1.33 12.46 -2.35
C PRO A 68 -0.64 12.28 -3.70
N GLY A 69 -0.99 11.20 -4.40
CA GLY A 69 -0.45 10.89 -5.72
C GLY A 69 1.05 10.57 -5.78
N LEU A 70 1.79 10.62 -4.66
CA LEU A 70 3.23 10.38 -4.64
C LEU A 70 3.61 9.13 -3.83
N GLY A 71 2.89 8.84 -2.73
CA GLY A 71 3.16 7.70 -1.86
C GLY A 71 3.74 8.09 -0.50
N VAL A 72 4.70 7.32 -0.02
CA VAL A 72 5.25 7.46 1.34
C VAL A 72 6.47 8.37 1.33
N GLU A 73 6.44 9.44 2.13
CA GLU A 73 7.57 10.36 2.30
C GLU A 73 8.85 9.60 2.71
N GLY A 74 9.94 9.85 1.98
CA GLY A 74 11.24 9.21 2.23
C GLY A 74 11.37 7.76 1.76
N ASP A 75 10.36 7.19 1.09
CA ASP A 75 10.46 5.87 0.47
C ASP A 75 11.10 5.99 -0.92
N CYS A 76 11.94 5.03 -1.31
CA CYS A 76 12.57 5.07 -2.64
C CYS A 76 11.55 4.97 -3.80
N HIS A 77 10.34 4.47 -3.52
CA HIS A 77 9.25 4.38 -4.51
C HIS A 77 8.38 5.63 -4.58
N LEU A 78 8.69 6.70 -3.83
CA LEU A 78 7.98 7.97 -3.89
C LEU A 78 8.05 8.55 -5.31
N GLY A 79 6.89 8.92 -5.86
CA GLY A 79 6.78 9.59 -7.15
C GLY A 79 5.46 9.32 -7.87
N ALA A 80 5.02 10.28 -8.69
CA ALA A 80 3.78 10.18 -9.47
C ALA A 80 3.88 9.16 -10.62
N ASP A 81 5.08 8.98 -11.18
CA ASP A 81 5.33 8.12 -12.34
C ASP A 81 6.15 6.89 -11.97
N ILE A 82 5.93 5.78 -12.69
CA ILE A 82 6.74 4.57 -12.53
C ILE A 82 8.20 4.88 -12.93
N GLN A 83 9.14 4.67 -12.00
CA GLN A 83 10.58 4.90 -12.24
C GLN A 83 11.27 3.85 -13.13
N HIS A 84 10.54 2.87 -13.68
CA HIS A 84 11.13 1.81 -14.51
C HIS A 84 11.61 2.36 -15.87
N LEU A 85 12.92 2.27 -16.09
CA LEU A 85 13.61 2.69 -17.31
C LEU A 85 12.96 2.18 -18.61
N SER A 86 12.36 0.99 -18.59
CA SER A 86 11.73 0.35 -19.77
C SER A 86 10.42 1.00 -20.24
N ARG A 87 9.77 1.83 -19.40
CA ARG A 87 8.48 2.46 -19.73
C ARG A 87 8.57 3.98 -19.95
N ARG A 88 9.78 4.56 -19.92
CA ARG A 88 10.01 6.01 -20.16
C ARG A 88 9.61 6.48 -21.56
N ALA A 89 9.48 5.55 -22.52
CA ALA A 89 9.09 5.85 -23.90
C ALA A 89 7.56 5.97 -24.09
N VAL A 90 6.74 5.57 -23.11
CA VAL A 90 5.27 5.67 -23.18
C VAL A 90 4.84 7.08 -22.77
N ARG A 91 3.97 7.71 -23.57
CA ARG A 91 3.37 9.03 -23.27
C ARG A 91 1.84 8.96 -23.41
N PRO A 92 1.07 9.38 -22.38
CA PRO A 92 1.53 9.84 -21.07
C PRO A 92 2.23 8.73 -20.27
N LEU A 93 3.04 9.09 -19.27
CA LEU A 93 3.70 8.08 -18.45
C LEU A 93 2.64 7.28 -17.69
N PRO A 94 2.82 5.96 -17.49
CA PRO A 94 1.89 5.18 -16.70
C PRO A 94 1.90 5.67 -15.24
N GLU A 95 0.70 5.84 -14.67
CA GLU A 95 0.53 6.20 -13.26
C GLU A 95 1.24 5.20 -12.34
N ASN A 96 1.85 5.71 -11.27
CA ASN A 96 2.38 4.87 -10.20
C ASN A 96 1.24 4.26 -9.39
N LEU A 97 0.82 3.04 -9.72
CA LEU A 97 -0.19 2.28 -8.97
C LEU A 97 0.37 1.61 -7.69
N ARG A 98 1.65 1.81 -7.40
CA ARG A 98 2.43 1.09 -6.38
C ARG A 98 3.00 2.01 -5.30
N GLN A 99 2.24 3.05 -4.95
CA GLN A 99 2.69 4.10 -4.02
C GLN A 99 2.78 3.61 -2.57
N VAL A 100 1.88 2.72 -2.15
CA VAL A 100 1.86 2.13 -0.81
C VAL A 100 1.63 0.63 -0.92
N HIS A 101 2.41 -0.17 -0.20
CA HIS A 101 2.28 -1.62 -0.13
C HIS A 101 1.79 -2.03 1.27
N LEU A 102 0.76 -2.88 1.32
CA LEU A 102 0.14 -3.36 2.55
C LEU A 102 0.15 -4.89 2.60
N ILE A 103 0.51 -5.46 3.74
CA ILE A 103 0.42 -6.91 4.02
C ILE A 103 -0.29 -7.13 5.37
N SER A 104 -1.05 -8.22 5.50
CA SER A 104 -1.63 -8.63 6.78
C SER A 104 -0.59 -9.33 7.67
N GLY A 105 -0.56 -9.01 8.95
CA GLY A 105 0.33 -9.64 9.93
C GLY A 105 0.06 -11.14 10.05
N GLU A 106 -1.20 -11.54 9.91
CA GLU A 106 -1.66 -12.93 9.88
C GLU A 106 -0.98 -13.72 8.75
N PHE A 107 -0.85 -13.11 7.57
CA PHE A 107 -0.13 -13.74 6.47
C PHE A 107 1.36 -13.91 6.80
N LEU A 108 2.02 -12.89 7.35
CA LEU A 108 3.44 -12.96 7.72
C LEU A 108 3.72 -14.01 8.80
N GLU A 109 2.86 -14.09 9.82
CA GLU A 109 2.96 -15.07 10.90
C GLU A 109 2.82 -16.51 10.41
N GLY A 110 2.04 -16.72 9.34
CA GLY A 110 1.87 -18.03 8.70
C GLY A 110 3.00 -18.45 7.76
N LEU A 111 4.02 -17.61 7.54
CA LEU A 111 5.11 -17.92 6.63
C LEU A 111 6.24 -18.70 7.31
N GLU A 112 6.68 -19.77 6.64
CA GLU A 112 7.77 -20.63 7.11
C GLU A 112 8.96 -20.60 6.15
N ILE A 113 10.15 -20.23 6.66
CA ILE A 113 11.39 -20.32 5.90
C ILE A 113 11.89 -21.77 5.96
N ARG A 114 11.94 -22.45 4.81
CA ARG A 114 12.32 -23.86 4.73
C ARG A 114 13.82 -24.05 4.96
N GLY A 115 14.16 -25.06 5.75
CA GLY A 115 15.54 -25.53 5.91
C GLY A 115 16.33 -24.85 7.03
N GLU A 116 15.68 -24.02 7.85
CA GLU A 116 16.28 -23.48 9.06
C GLU A 116 15.94 -24.35 10.28
N LYS A 117 16.94 -24.65 11.12
CA LYS A 117 16.80 -25.51 12.31
C LYS A 117 16.02 -24.84 13.45
N VAL A 118 16.00 -23.51 13.46
CA VAL A 118 15.17 -22.67 14.31
C VAL A 118 14.43 -21.77 13.32
N GLY A 119 13.10 -21.93 13.20
CA GLY A 119 12.33 -21.22 12.19
C GLY A 119 12.42 -19.72 12.39
N ARG A 120 13.19 -19.02 11.56
CA ARG A 120 13.17 -17.56 11.53
C ARG A 120 11.79 -17.12 11.07
N MET A 121 11.14 -16.35 11.93
CA MET A 121 9.88 -15.71 11.59
C MET A 121 10.11 -14.59 10.59
N VAL A 122 9.20 -14.47 9.61
CA VAL A 122 9.12 -13.30 8.74
C VAL A 122 8.52 -12.15 9.53
N LYS A 123 9.25 -11.04 9.64
CA LYS A 123 8.85 -9.88 10.45
C LYS A 123 8.16 -8.82 9.59
N PRO A 124 7.38 -7.92 10.21
CA PRO A 124 6.90 -6.72 9.53
C PRO A 124 8.03 -5.94 8.85
N GLY A 125 7.82 -5.58 7.58
CA GLY A 125 8.76 -4.91 6.69
C GLY A 125 9.67 -5.86 5.91
N ASP A 126 9.77 -7.15 6.28
CA ASP A 126 10.71 -8.08 5.63
C ASP A 126 10.39 -8.31 4.16
N LEU A 127 9.11 -8.28 3.78
CA LEU A 127 8.65 -8.45 2.39
C LEU A 127 8.45 -7.13 1.64
N GLY A 128 8.91 -6.01 2.22
CA GLY A 128 8.95 -4.71 1.58
C GLY A 128 7.62 -3.94 1.63
N GLU A 129 6.69 -4.33 2.50
CA GLU A 129 5.48 -3.57 2.79
C GLU A 129 5.77 -2.30 3.58
N ASN A 130 4.94 -1.28 3.35
CA ASN A 130 4.96 -0.05 4.12
C ASN A 130 4.09 -0.14 5.37
N ILE A 131 2.94 -0.82 5.25
CA ILE A 131 1.98 -0.94 6.35
C ILE A 131 1.69 -2.42 6.55
N THR A 132 1.95 -2.92 7.75
CA THR A 132 1.48 -4.23 8.18
C THR A 132 0.19 -4.02 8.97
N THR A 133 -0.89 -4.66 8.55
CA THR A 133 -2.21 -4.54 9.19
C THR A 133 -2.53 -5.78 10.02
N ARG A 134 -3.59 -5.73 10.82
CA ARG A 134 -4.16 -6.87 11.54
C ARG A 134 -5.67 -6.76 11.58
N GLY A 135 -6.38 -7.87 11.42
CA GLY A 135 -7.84 -7.99 11.52
C GLY A 135 -8.61 -7.71 10.22
N ILE A 136 -7.93 -7.29 9.15
CA ILE A 136 -8.54 -6.98 7.85
C ILE A 136 -8.06 -7.97 6.79
N ASP A 137 -9.01 -8.56 6.04
CA ASP A 137 -8.73 -9.38 4.86
C ASP A 137 -8.41 -8.47 3.66
N LEU A 138 -7.13 -8.16 3.48
CA LEU A 138 -6.66 -7.26 2.41
C LEU A 138 -6.88 -7.87 1.02
N GLU A 139 -6.53 -9.14 0.84
CA GLU A 139 -6.67 -9.84 -0.44
C GLU A 139 -8.13 -10.11 -0.84
N GLY A 140 -9.05 -10.09 0.13
CA GLY A 140 -10.49 -10.15 -0.09
C GLY A 140 -11.13 -8.81 -0.47
N LEU A 141 -10.39 -7.69 -0.43
CA LEU A 141 -10.89 -6.39 -0.89
C LEU A 141 -11.08 -6.36 -2.40
N THR A 142 -11.85 -5.37 -2.86
CA THR A 142 -12.13 -5.13 -4.27
C THR A 142 -11.26 -4.00 -4.82
N ARG A 143 -11.05 -3.97 -6.14
CA ARG A 143 -10.32 -2.88 -6.78
C ARG A 143 -11.09 -1.57 -6.60
N GLY A 144 -10.39 -0.53 -6.18
CA GLY A 144 -11.00 0.78 -5.93
C GLY A 144 -11.50 0.98 -4.49
N THR A 145 -11.44 -0.04 -3.62
CA THR A 145 -11.74 0.13 -2.19
C THR A 145 -10.91 1.27 -1.59
N ILE A 146 -11.57 2.14 -0.82
CA ILE A 146 -10.92 3.24 -0.11
C ILE A 146 -10.72 2.85 1.35
N LEU A 147 -9.46 2.83 1.77
CA LEU A 147 -9.07 2.65 3.16
C LEU A 147 -8.69 4.01 3.76
N ARG A 148 -9.31 4.33 4.90
CA ARG A 148 -8.94 5.48 5.75
C ARG A 148 -8.19 4.99 6.97
N PHE A 149 -7.10 5.67 7.30
CA PHE A 149 -6.34 5.44 8.53
C PHE A 149 -6.69 6.51 9.55
N SER A 150 -7.29 6.11 10.67
CA SER A 150 -7.68 7.06 11.72
C SER A 150 -7.79 6.40 13.08
N SER A 151 -7.51 7.16 14.12
CA SER A 151 -7.78 6.79 15.52
C SER A 151 -9.25 7.01 15.91
N SER A 152 -10.05 7.66 15.04
CA SER A 152 -11.45 7.98 15.28
C SER A 152 -12.40 7.29 14.28
N PRO A 153 -13.58 6.82 14.72
CA PRO A 153 -14.62 6.37 13.81
C PRO A 153 -15.14 7.49 12.91
N THR A 154 -15.19 8.73 13.43
CA THR A 154 -15.59 9.90 12.65
C THR A 154 -14.43 10.35 11.76
N PRO A 155 -14.66 10.54 10.45
CA PRO A 155 -13.66 11.10 9.55
C PRO A 155 -13.22 12.50 10.03
N SER A 156 -11.92 12.75 10.04
CA SER A 156 -11.33 14.06 10.29
C SER A 156 -10.57 14.58 9.08
N GLU A 157 -10.52 15.90 8.95
CA GLU A 157 -9.59 16.56 8.03
C GLU A 157 -8.15 16.19 8.42
N GLY A 158 -7.39 15.64 7.48
CA GLY A 158 -6.03 15.12 7.71
C GLY A 158 -5.95 13.60 7.93
N ASP A 159 -7.06 12.88 7.94
CA ASP A 159 -7.04 11.42 7.87
C ASP A 159 -6.46 10.98 6.53
N ALA A 160 -5.43 10.13 6.56
CA ALA A 160 -4.83 9.62 5.35
C ALA A 160 -5.75 8.58 4.69
N LYS A 161 -5.91 8.68 3.37
CA LYS A 161 -6.72 7.74 2.58
C LYS A 161 -5.93 7.15 1.42
N ILE A 162 -6.10 5.85 1.21
CA ILE A 162 -5.55 5.15 0.05
C ILE A 162 -6.65 4.43 -0.72
N LYS A 163 -6.48 4.35 -2.03
CA LYS A 163 -7.31 3.54 -2.91
C LYS A 163 -6.55 2.28 -3.30
N ILE A 164 -7.16 1.11 -3.08
CA ILE A 164 -6.60 -0.18 -3.46
C ILE A 164 -6.59 -0.32 -4.98
N THR A 165 -5.42 -0.62 -5.54
CA THR A 165 -5.21 -0.73 -6.99
C THR A 165 -5.09 -2.16 -7.49
N GLY A 166 -4.67 -3.10 -6.63
CA GLY A 166 -4.48 -4.49 -7.01
C GLY A 166 -3.60 -5.28 -6.05
N LEU A 167 -3.30 -6.51 -6.43
CA LEU A 167 -2.39 -7.41 -5.72
C LEU A 167 -0.94 -7.09 -6.05
N ARG A 168 -0.06 -7.20 -5.04
CA ARG A 168 1.38 -7.17 -5.27
C ARG A 168 1.83 -8.48 -5.92
N ASN A 169 2.64 -8.40 -6.98
CA ASN A 169 3.16 -9.59 -7.65
C ASN A 169 4.31 -10.25 -6.84
N PRO A 170 4.17 -11.51 -6.38
CA PRO A 170 5.28 -12.26 -5.80
C PRO A 170 6.43 -12.44 -6.79
N CYS A 171 7.65 -12.05 -6.40
CA CYS A 171 8.82 -12.10 -7.26
C CYS A 171 9.95 -12.93 -6.63
N HIS A 172 10.95 -13.25 -7.45
CA HIS A 172 12.11 -14.06 -7.06
C HIS A 172 12.91 -13.49 -5.88
N GLN A 173 12.76 -12.20 -5.54
CA GLN A 173 13.43 -11.61 -4.38
C GLN A 173 12.90 -12.20 -3.06
N ILE A 174 11.64 -12.65 -3.00
CA ILE A 174 11.11 -13.37 -1.82
C ILE A 174 11.87 -14.68 -1.62
N GLU A 175 12.08 -15.44 -2.69
CA GLU A 175 12.80 -16.72 -2.60
C GLU A 175 14.27 -16.52 -2.20
N LYS A 176 14.88 -15.41 -2.64
CA LYS A 176 16.22 -15.00 -2.20
C LYS A 176 16.25 -14.60 -0.72
N PHE A 177 15.18 -14.00 -0.21
CA PHE A 177 15.06 -13.61 1.20
C PHE A 177 14.91 -14.84 2.11
N GLY A 178 14.08 -15.80 1.71
CA GLY A 178 13.87 -17.04 2.45
C GLY A 178 13.40 -18.17 1.54
N LYS A 179 14.05 -19.33 1.68
CA LYS A 179 13.78 -20.52 0.87
C LYS A 179 12.34 -20.99 1.08
N GLY A 180 11.63 -21.23 -0.01
CA GLY A 180 10.26 -21.74 -0.02
C GLY A 180 9.17 -20.70 0.27
N LEU A 181 9.54 -19.44 0.54
CA LEU A 181 8.55 -18.38 0.79
C LEU A 181 7.77 -18.01 -0.48
N LEU A 182 8.41 -18.01 -1.66
CA LEU A 182 7.72 -17.63 -2.89
C LEU A 182 6.58 -18.60 -3.22
N ALA A 183 6.75 -19.88 -2.92
CA ALA A 183 5.71 -20.88 -3.09
C ALA A 183 4.50 -20.66 -2.17
N GLN A 184 4.72 -20.10 -0.97
CA GLN A 184 3.65 -19.78 -0.01
C GLN A 184 2.88 -18.51 -0.39
N CYS A 185 3.51 -17.62 -1.17
CA CYS A 185 2.86 -16.42 -1.71
C CYS A 185 1.95 -16.68 -2.93
N THR A 186 1.81 -17.92 -3.39
CA THR A 186 0.98 -18.25 -4.57
C THR A 186 0.22 -19.55 -4.36
N VAL A 187 -1.07 -19.56 -4.66
CA VAL A 187 -1.85 -20.79 -4.77
C VAL A 187 -1.87 -21.19 -6.25
N ARG A 188 -1.57 -22.46 -6.52
CA ARG A 188 -1.58 -23.02 -7.87
C ARG A 188 -2.56 -24.19 -7.96
N GLU A 189 -3.36 -24.19 -9.01
CA GLU A 189 -4.25 -25.30 -9.39
C GLU A 189 -3.96 -25.68 -10.84
N GLY A 190 -3.73 -26.97 -11.10
CA GLY A 190 -3.40 -27.45 -12.45
C GLY A 190 -2.14 -26.81 -13.07
N GLY A 191 -1.22 -26.28 -12.24
CA GLY A 191 -0.02 -25.56 -12.69
C GLY A 191 -0.24 -24.06 -12.95
N VAL A 192 -1.47 -23.56 -12.86
CA VAL A 192 -1.82 -22.14 -13.04
C VAL A 192 -1.91 -21.43 -11.69
N VAL A 193 -1.38 -20.21 -11.59
CA VAL A 193 -1.51 -19.39 -10.37
C VAL A 193 -2.93 -18.83 -10.28
N VAL A 194 -3.72 -19.34 -9.34
CA VAL A 194 -5.12 -18.95 -9.11
C VAL A 194 -5.27 -17.87 -8.03
N GLN A 195 -4.32 -17.79 -7.09
CA GLN A 195 -4.33 -16.76 -6.05
C GLN A 195 -2.90 -16.30 -5.76
N ARG A 196 -2.74 -15.01 -5.47
CA ARG A 196 -1.48 -14.43 -4.99
C ARG A 196 -1.70 -13.86 -3.60
N LYS A 197 -0.80 -14.19 -2.69
CA LYS A 197 -0.82 -13.85 -1.27
C LYS A 197 0.51 -13.16 -0.97
N ALA A 198 0.53 -11.85 -1.15
CA ALA A 198 1.68 -11.03 -0.85
C ALA A 198 1.23 -9.58 -0.60
N GLY A 199 -0.01 -9.40 -0.14
CA GLY A 199 -0.57 -8.08 0.10
C GLY A 199 -1.11 -7.37 -1.14
N VAL A 200 -1.55 -6.15 -0.88
CA VAL A 200 -2.20 -5.24 -1.82
C VAL A 200 -1.38 -3.98 -2.02
N MET A 201 -1.55 -3.36 -3.18
CA MET A 201 -0.99 -2.07 -3.51
C MET A 201 -2.09 -1.01 -3.48
N GLY A 202 -1.70 0.23 -3.19
CA GLY A 202 -2.61 1.37 -3.26
C GLY A 202 -1.93 2.65 -3.69
N VAL A 203 -2.76 3.61 -4.07
CA VAL A 203 -2.39 5.01 -4.30
C VAL A 203 -2.95 5.90 -3.21
N VAL A 204 -2.22 6.96 -2.85
CA VAL A 204 -2.65 7.92 -1.83
C VAL A 204 -3.64 8.90 -2.46
N LEU A 205 -4.85 8.94 -1.91
CA LEU A 205 -5.90 9.90 -2.28
C LEU A 205 -5.78 11.17 -1.44
N GLU A 206 -5.73 11.01 -0.13
CA GLU A 206 -5.61 12.09 0.85
C GLU A 206 -4.39 11.82 1.72
N GLY A 207 -3.60 12.87 1.92
CA GLY A 207 -2.35 12.80 2.68
C GLY A 207 -2.61 12.90 4.17
N GLY A 208 -1.65 12.44 4.96
CA GLY A 208 -1.75 12.48 6.40
C GLY A 208 -0.69 11.66 7.09
N VAL A 209 -0.64 11.80 8.40
CA VAL A 209 0.26 10.99 9.25
C VAL A 209 -0.44 9.67 9.57
N VAL A 210 0.29 8.58 9.39
CA VAL A 210 -0.13 7.23 9.75
C VAL A 210 0.79 6.72 10.84
N GLU A 211 0.22 6.23 11.94
CA GLU A 211 0.94 5.76 13.12
C GLU A 211 0.51 4.33 13.49
N ARG A 212 1.38 3.63 14.21
CA ARG A 212 1.08 2.29 14.72
C ARG A 212 -0.12 2.34 15.67
N GLY A 213 -1.02 1.37 15.57
CA GLY A 213 -2.21 1.26 16.39
C GLY A 213 -3.44 2.02 15.86
N MET A 214 -3.28 2.86 14.84
CA MET A 214 -4.42 3.50 14.17
C MET A 214 -5.36 2.44 13.56
N GLY A 215 -6.66 2.77 13.53
CA GLY A 215 -7.67 1.96 12.89
C GLY A 215 -7.59 2.04 11.37
N VAL A 216 -7.85 0.92 10.72
CA VAL A 216 -8.06 0.82 9.26
C VAL A 216 -9.56 0.72 9.03
N TRP A 217 -10.12 1.75 8.40
CA TRP A 217 -11.54 1.88 8.12
C TRP A 217 -11.78 1.68 6.62
N VAL A 218 -12.76 0.86 6.26
CA VAL A 218 -13.23 0.77 4.87
C VAL A 218 -14.30 1.84 4.68
N GLU A 219 -14.00 2.91 3.95
CA GLU A 219 -14.96 3.99 3.71
C GLU A 219 -15.89 3.68 2.54
N GLU A 220 -15.30 3.21 1.45
CA GLU A 220 -16.01 2.85 0.24
C GLU A 220 -15.53 1.49 -0.28
N GLY A 221 -16.48 0.64 -0.66
CA GLY A 221 -16.20 -0.56 -1.42
C GLY A 221 -15.78 -0.22 -2.84
N GLY A 222 -15.04 -1.13 -3.46
CA GLY A 222 -14.72 -1.07 -4.87
C GLY A 222 -15.58 -2.05 -5.68
N GLU A 223 -15.18 -2.28 -6.93
CA GLU A 223 -15.82 -3.24 -7.81
C GLU A 223 -14.80 -4.22 -8.41
N GLY A 224 -15.23 -5.46 -8.62
CA GLY A 224 -14.41 -6.50 -9.21
C GLY A 224 -13.29 -7.04 -8.30
N GLY A 225 -12.60 -8.07 -8.77
CA GLY A 225 -11.47 -8.69 -8.08
C GLY A 225 -10.19 -7.86 -8.20
N LEU A 226 -9.18 -8.22 -7.41
CA LEU A 226 -7.86 -7.59 -7.49
C LEU A 226 -6.96 -8.29 -8.50
N ASP A 227 -6.65 -7.58 -9.59
CA ASP A 227 -5.61 -7.97 -10.52
C ASP A 227 -4.22 -7.60 -10.01
N VAL A 228 -3.19 -8.22 -10.58
CA VAL A 228 -1.80 -7.88 -10.29
C VAL A 228 -1.48 -6.52 -10.92
N VAL A 229 -1.00 -5.59 -10.08
CA VAL A 229 -0.50 -4.30 -10.55
C VAL A 229 0.99 -4.23 -10.56
#